data_AF-Q8H7C3-F1
#
_entry.id   AF-Q8H7C3-F1
#
_cell.length_a   1.000
_cell.length_b   1.000
_cell.length_c   1.000
_cell.angle_alpha   90.00
_cell.angle_beta   90.00
_cell.angle_gamma   90.00
#
_symmetry.space_group_name_H-M   'P 1'
#
loop_
_entity.id
_entity.type
_entity.pdbx_description
1 polymer ?
#
loop_
_entity_poly.entity_id
_entity_poly.type
_entity_poly.pdbx_seq_one_letter_code
_entity_poly.pdbx_strand_id
1 'polypeptide(L)'
;MFLGRLNNLCTLNRQYGLSGKNSNEAMFVIEAYRTLRDRGPYPADQVLRGLEGSFAFVVYDTQTSSVFSALSSDGGKSLYWGISGDGSVVMSDDIQIIKQGCAKSFAPFPNGKPKLKFFISPIKKETYF
;
A
#
# COMPACT_ATOMS: atom_id res chain seq x y z
N MET A 1 5.76 -2.43 3.93
CA MET A 1 5.27 -3.68 4.55
C MET A 1 4.52 -4.48 3.49
N PHE A 2 4.65 -5.80 3.48
CA PHE A 2 3.90 -6.69 2.60
C PHE A 2 3.40 -7.90 3.38
N LEU A 3 2.17 -8.31 3.13
CA LEU A 3 1.49 -9.45 3.73
C LEU A 3 0.98 -10.36 2.63
N GLY A 4 1.16 -11.67 2.80
CA GLY A 4 0.65 -12.67 1.85
C GLY A 4 1.63 -13.00 0.73
N ARG A 5 1.11 -13.31 -0.45
CA ARG A 5 1.88 -13.83 -1.58
C ARG A 5 1.27 -13.44 -2.92
N LEU A 6 2.15 -13.22 -3.91
CA LEU A 6 1.77 -13.07 -5.32
C LEU A 6 1.96 -14.41 -6.04
N ASN A 7 0.91 -14.89 -6.70
CA ASN A 7 0.91 -16.14 -7.46
C ASN A 7 1.67 -16.01 -8.79
N ASN A 8 1.72 -14.81 -9.35
CA ASN A 8 2.32 -14.52 -10.65
C ASN A 8 3.63 -13.71 -10.55
N LEU A 9 4.32 -13.73 -9.39
CA LEU A 9 5.55 -12.97 -9.13
C LEU A 9 6.65 -13.21 -10.19
N CYS A 10 6.84 -14.47 -10.62
CA CYS A 10 7.85 -14.79 -11.64
C CYS A 10 7.56 -14.11 -12.98
N THR A 11 6.30 -14.09 -13.41
CA THR A 11 5.84 -13.43 -14.64
C THR A 11 6.04 -11.93 -14.53
N LEU A 12 5.62 -11.35 -13.40
CA LEU A 12 5.80 -9.94 -13.11
C LEU A 12 7.28 -9.52 -13.13
N ASN A 13 8.16 -10.28 -12.49
CA ASN A 13 9.60 -10.02 -12.51
C ASN A 13 10.20 -10.03 -13.92
N ARG A 14 9.69 -10.86 -14.83
CA ARG A 14 10.13 -10.86 -16.23
C ARG A 14 9.62 -9.62 -16.97
N GLN A 15 8.34 -9.33 -16.83
CA GLN A 15 7.69 -8.20 -17.51
C GLN A 15 8.28 -6.84 -17.11
N TYR A 16 8.63 -6.67 -15.83
CA TYR A 16 9.21 -5.43 -15.32
C TYR A 16 10.76 -5.42 -15.38
N GLY A 17 11.39 -6.45 -15.97
CA GLY A 17 12.85 -6.52 -16.09
C GLY A 17 13.60 -6.65 -14.75
N LEU A 18 12.94 -7.22 -13.74
CA LEU A 18 13.46 -7.43 -12.38
C LEU A 18 14.02 -8.85 -12.14
N SER A 19 14.06 -9.66 -13.20
CA SER A 19 14.59 -11.03 -13.18
C SER A 19 16.11 -11.01 -13.03
N GLY A 20 16.60 -11.15 -11.80
CA GLY A 20 18.05 -11.14 -11.50
C GLY A 20 18.41 -10.55 -10.14
N LYS A 21 17.50 -9.78 -9.52
CA LYS A 21 17.60 -9.39 -8.11
C LYS A 21 16.89 -10.43 -7.24
N ASN A 22 17.31 -10.62 -5.98
CA ASN A 22 16.55 -11.38 -4.98
C ASN A 22 15.15 -10.78 -4.84
N SER A 23 14.19 -11.30 -5.60
CA SER A 23 12.90 -10.67 -5.81
C SER A 23 11.86 -11.34 -4.94
N ASN A 24 11.61 -10.73 -3.79
CA ASN A 24 10.44 -11.01 -2.97
C ASN A 24 9.30 -10.07 -3.37
N GLU A 25 8.07 -10.38 -2.95
CA GLU A 25 6.87 -9.64 -3.31
C GLU A 25 6.95 -8.16 -2.88
N ALA A 26 7.53 -7.89 -1.72
CA ALA A 26 7.74 -6.55 -1.21
C ALA A 26 8.67 -5.72 -2.12
N MET A 27 9.79 -6.31 -2.55
CA MET A 27 10.75 -5.68 -3.45
C MET A 27 10.14 -5.43 -4.82
N PHE A 28 9.38 -6.40 -5.34
CA PHE A 28 8.65 -6.20 -6.59
C PHE A 28 7.74 -4.98 -6.52
N VAL A 29 6.90 -4.88 -5.48
CA VAL A 29 5.96 -3.75 -5.32
C VAL A 29 6.70 -2.41 -5.19
N ILE A 30 7.81 -2.36 -4.44
CA ILE A 30 8.62 -1.15 -4.29
C ILE A 30 9.22 -0.73 -5.63
N GLU A 31 9.87 -1.64 -6.36
CA GLU A 31 10.50 -1.34 -7.65
C GLU A 31 9.48 -0.96 -8.72
N ALA A 32 8.33 -1.65 -8.74
CA ALA A 32 7.25 -1.36 -9.66
C ALA A 32 6.62 0.02 -9.37
N TYR A 33 6.39 0.37 -8.09
CA TYR A 33 5.93 1.71 -7.69
C TYR A 33 6.94 2.80 -8.06
N ARG A 34 8.23 2.60 -7.78
CA ARG A 34 9.31 3.53 -8.15
C ARG A 34 9.35 3.76 -9.66
N THR A 35 9.28 2.69 -10.45
CA THR A 35 9.31 2.76 -11.92
C THR A 35 8.13 3.59 -12.45
N LEU A 36 6.93 3.40 -11.91
CA LEU A 36 5.74 4.18 -12.30
C LEU A 36 5.86 5.65 -11.93
N ARG A 37 6.39 5.95 -10.74
CA ARG A 37 6.62 7.33 -10.28
C ARG A 37 7.67 8.03 -11.14
N ASP A 38 8.79 7.37 -11.43
CA ASP A 38 9.97 7.99 -12.04
C ASP A 38 9.87 8.07 -13.57
N ARG A 39 9.05 7.25 -14.24
CA ARG A 39 9.00 7.19 -15.72
C ARG A 39 7.85 7.92 -16.41
N GLY A 40 6.83 8.44 -15.71
CA GLY A 40 5.66 9.14 -16.30
C GLY A 40 4.86 8.29 -17.33
N PRO A 41 3.76 8.78 -17.93
CA PRO A 41 2.46 9.04 -17.30
C PRO A 41 1.68 7.74 -16.98
N TYR A 42 2.34 6.66 -16.53
CA TYR A 42 1.63 5.43 -16.19
C TYR A 42 0.97 5.51 -14.81
N PRO A 43 -0.36 5.39 -14.72
CA PRO A 43 -1.06 5.49 -13.44
C PRO A 43 -0.70 4.29 -12.55
N ALA A 44 -0.52 4.55 -11.26
CA ALA A 44 -0.01 3.55 -10.31
C ALA A 44 -0.93 2.32 -10.15
N ASP A 45 -2.17 2.42 -10.64
CA ASP A 45 -3.11 1.31 -10.71
C ASP A 45 -2.71 0.24 -11.73
N GLN A 46 -1.81 0.52 -12.68
CA GLN A 46 -1.39 -0.47 -13.68
C GLN A 46 -0.65 -1.66 -13.04
N VAL A 47 0.22 -1.40 -12.06
CA VAL A 47 0.87 -2.48 -11.30
C VAL A 47 -0.17 -3.30 -10.56
N LEU A 48 -1.14 -2.61 -9.94
CA LEU A 48 -2.17 -3.25 -9.12
C LEU A 48 -3.07 -4.19 -9.94
N ARG A 49 -3.34 -3.86 -11.21
CA ARG A 49 -4.12 -4.72 -12.13
C ARG A 49 -3.40 -6.02 -12.47
N GLY A 50 -2.07 -6.03 -12.41
CA GLY A 50 -1.27 -7.21 -12.71
C GLY A 50 -1.00 -8.10 -11.49
N LEU A 51 -1.37 -7.68 -10.28
CA LEU A 51 -1.12 -8.47 -9.07
C LEU A 51 -2.18 -9.58 -8.93
N GLU A 52 -1.74 -10.83 -8.93
CA GLU A 52 -2.59 -11.98 -8.64
C GLU A 52 -2.13 -12.65 -7.35
N GLY A 53 -3.06 -12.91 -6.44
CA GLY A 53 -2.77 -13.61 -5.19
C GLY A 53 -3.55 -13.05 -4.01
N SER A 54 -3.19 -13.55 -2.83
CA SER A 54 -3.73 -13.11 -1.55
C SER A 54 -2.72 -12.19 -0.89
N PHE A 55 -2.98 -10.88 -0.90
CA PHE A 55 -1.99 -9.90 -0.47
C PHE A 55 -2.59 -8.66 0.18
N ALA A 56 -1.80 -8.03 1.04
CA ALA A 56 -2.00 -6.66 1.48
C ALA A 56 -0.64 -5.98 1.57
N PHE A 57 -0.53 -4.72 1.20
CA PHE A 57 0.73 -4.00 1.36
C PHE A 57 0.53 -2.51 1.61
N VAL A 58 1.56 -1.91 2.18
CA VAL A 58 1.68 -0.46 2.41
C VAL A 58 3.10 -0.04 2.03
N VAL A 59 3.19 0.93 1.10
CA VAL A 59 4.41 1.60 0.67
C VAL A 59 4.29 3.07 1.06
N TYR A 60 5.24 3.56 1.85
CA TYR A 60 5.37 4.98 2.11
C TYR A 60 6.48 5.56 1.22
N ASP A 61 6.12 6.55 0.41
CA ASP A 61 7.08 7.29 -0.41
C ASP A 61 7.42 8.62 0.24
N THR A 62 8.65 8.73 0.73
CA THR A 62 9.17 9.96 1.35
C THR A 62 9.32 11.11 0.36
N GLN A 63 9.52 10.84 -0.93
CA GLN A 63 9.70 11.90 -1.94
C GLN A 63 8.40 12.65 -2.22
N THR A 64 7.28 11.92 -2.22
CA THR A 64 5.95 12.50 -2.45
C THR A 64 5.13 12.64 -1.17
N SER A 65 5.69 12.23 -0.02
CA SER A 65 4.99 12.10 1.26
C SER A 65 3.66 11.35 1.14
N SER A 66 3.59 10.35 0.26
CA SER A 66 2.35 9.63 -0.07
C SER A 66 2.37 8.18 0.38
N VAL A 67 1.20 7.61 0.64
CA VAL A 67 1.03 6.19 0.97
C VAL A 67 0.34 5.47 -0.17
N PHE A 68 0.97 4.42 -0.65
CA PHE A 68 0.44 3.52 -1.66
C PHE A 68 0.15 2.17 -1.03
N SER A 69 -1.12 1.83 -0.93
CA SER A 69 -1.59 0.63 -0.25
C SER A 69 -2.62 -0.10 -1.08
N ALA A 70 -2.65 -1.42 -0.99
CA ALA A 70 -3.65 -2.25 -1.63
C ALA A 70 -3.95 -3.49 -0.81
N LEU A 71 -5.16 -4.03 -1.00
CA LEU A 71 -5.66 -5.25 -0.40
C LEU A 71 -6.30 -6.09 -1.50
N SER A 72 -5.97 -7.38 -1.56
CA SER A 72 -6.57 -8.32 -2.51
C SER A 72 -8.07 -8.47 -2.25
N SER A 73 -8.84 -8.66 -3.32
CA SER A 73 -10.30 -8.81 -3.22
C SER A 73 -10.75 -10.20 -2.74
N ASP A 74 -9.81 -11.12 -2.51
CA ASP A 74 -10.08 -12.50 -2.11
C ASP A 74 -10.45 -12.64 -0.62
N GLY A 75 -10.27 -11.59 0.18
CA GLY A 75 -10.54 -11.60 1.62
C GLY A 75 -9.56 -12.44 2.45
N GLY A 76 -8.47 -12.94 1.85
CA GLY A 76 -7.47 -13.76 2.54
C GLY A 76 -6.53 -12.96 3.44
N LYS A 77 -6.55 -11.64 3.33
CA LYS A 77 -5.87 -10.69 4.21
C LYS A 77 -6.85 -9.65 4.73
N SER A 78 -6.49 -9.04 5.85
CA SER A 78 -7.20 -7.90 6.42
C SER A 78 -6.22 -6.76 6.60
N LEU A 79 -6.69 -5.55 6.33
CA LEU A 79 -5.94 -4.33 6.58
C LEU A 79 -6.93 -3.33 7.17
N TYR A 80 -6.48 -2.59 8.16
CA TYR A 80 -7.24 -1.58 8.87
C TYR A 80 -6.44 -0.29 8.87
N TRP A 81 -7.12 0.85 8.89
CA TRP A 81 -6.50 2.15 9.01
C TRP A 81 -7.25 3.01 10.02
N GLY A 82 -6.54 3.94 10.65
CA GLY A 82 -7.13 4.90 11.57
C GLY A 82 -6.26 6.13 11.76
N ILE A 83 -6.79 7.10 12.51
CA ILE A 83 -6.09 8.33 12.89
C ILE A 83 -5.87 8.30 14.41
N SER A 84 -4.63 8.38 14.85
CA SER A 84 -4.28 8.47 16.27
C SER A 84 -4.55 9.87 16.84
N GLY A 85 -4.50 10.00 18.17
CA GLY A 85 -4.83 11.26 18.85
C GLY A 85 -3.91 12.46 18.51
N ASP A 86 -2.73 12.19 17.95
CA ASP A 86 -1.77 13.19 17.45
C ASP A 86 -1.98 13.56 15.96
N GLY A 87 -2.98 12.95 15.31
CA GLY A 87 -3.26 13.16 13.88
C GLY A 87 -2.46 12.28 12.92
N SER A 88 -1.64 11.35 13.42
CA SER A 88 -0.90 10.41 12.58
C SER A 88 -1.81 9.33 11.98
N VAL A 89 -1.51 8.86 10.77
CA VAL A 89 -2.19 7.73 10.15
C VAL A 89 -1.56 6.42 10.65
N VAL A 90 -2.38 5.51 11.16
CA VAL A 90 -1.96 4.17 11.58
C VAL A 90 -2.57 3.15 10.62
N MET A 91 -1.76 2.19 10.14
CA MET A 91 -2.20 1.06 9.33
C MET A 91 -1.70 -0.24 9.94
N SER A 92 -2.56 -1.25 10.06
CA SER A 92 -2.21 -2.57 10.61
C SER A 92 -3.18 -3.65 10.11
N ASP A 93 -2.71 -4.89 10.06
CA ASP A 93 -3.54 -6.07 9.85
C ASP A 93 -4.21 -6.59 11.12
N ASP A 94 -3.86 -6.05 12.29
CA ASP A 94 -4.48 -6.37 13.56
C ASP A 94 -5.39 -5.22 14.04
N ILE A 95 -6.68 -5.54 14.16
CA ILE A 95 -7.70 -4.60 14.65
C ILE A 95 -7.45 -4.16 16.10
N GLN A 96 -6.80 -4.97 16.94
CA GLN A 96 -6.51 -4.61 18.32
C GLN A 96 -5.48 -3.49 18.41
N ILE A 97 -4.45 -3.53 17.56
CA ILE A 97 -3.45 -2.46 17.45
C ILE A 97 -4.13 -1.14 17.06
N ILE A 98 -5.03 -1.19 16.08
CA ILE A 98 -5.78 -0.01 15.64
C ILE A 98 -6.71 0.53 16.74
N LYS A 99 -7.43 -0.34 17.46
CA LYS A 99 -8.30 0.09 18.56
C LYS A 99 -7.53 0.75 19.69
N GLN A 100 -6.34 0.23 20.01
CA GLN A 100 -5.47 0.81 21.03
C GLN A 100 -4.90 2.16 20.60
N GLY A 101 -4.50 2.31 19.33
CA GLY A 101 -3.87 3.54 18.84
C GLY A 101 -4.83 4.64 18.38
N CYS A 102 -6.01 4.28 17.85
CA CYS A 102 -6.94 5.20 17.17
C CYS A 102 -8.31 5.32 17.85
N ALA A 103 -8.54 4.59 18.95
CA ALA A 103 -9.81 4.55 19.68
C ALA A 103 -11.02 4.29 18.76
N LYS A 104 -11.86 5.31 18.48
CA LYS A 104 -13.04 5.20 17.61
C LYS A 104 -12.80 5.66 16.17
N SER A 105 -11.62 6.20 15.87
CA SER A 105 -11.28 6.81 14.57
C SER A 105 -10.58 5.80 13.66
N PHE A 106 -11.29 4.74 13.28
CA PHE A 106 -10.73 3.71 12.38
C PHE A 106 -11.77 3.07 11.47
N ALA A 107 -11.29 2.46 10.37
CA ALA A 107 -12.12 1.70 9.45
C ALA A 107 -11.33 0.52 8.85
N PRO A 108 -12.02 -0.56 8.44
CA PRO A 108 -11.41 -1.57 7.58
C PRO A 108 -11.00 -0.93 6.25
N PHE A 109 -9.88 -1.38 5.71
CA PHE A 109 -9.46 -1.04 4.36
C PHE A 109 -10.46 -1.67 3.37
N PRO A 110 -10.90 -0.94 2.33
CA PRO A 110 -11.92 -1.45 1.42
C PRO A 110 -11.45 -2.71 0.69
N ASN A 111 -12.24 -3.78 0.80
CA ASN A 111 -12.06 -5.00 0.02
C ASN A 111 -12.46 -4.72 -1.44
N GLY A 112 -11.67 -5.19 -2.41
CA GLY A 112 -12.02 -5.09 -3.83
C GLY A 112 -10.94 -4.44 -4.67
N LYS A 113 -11.30 -4.09 -5.92
CA LYS A 113 -10.37 -3.53 -6.92
C LYS A 113 -9.41 -2.56 -6.24
N PRO A 114 -8.10 -2.68 -6.47
CA PRO A 114 -7.09 -1.90 -5.76
C PRO A 114 -7.36 -0.42 -6.02
N LYS A 115 -8.04 0.18 -5.05
CA LYS A 115 -8.46 1.56 -5.08
C LYS A 115 -7.73 2.24 -3.95
N LEU A 116 -7.23 3.41 -4.32
CA LEU A 116 -6.72 4.47 -3.47
C LEU A 116 -5.23 4.33 -3.13
N LYS A 117 -4.46 5.00 -3.99
CA LYS A 117 -3.41 5.92 -3.55
C LYS A 117 -4.03 6.80 -2.44
N PHE A 118 -3.74 6.47 -1.18
CA PHE A 118 -3.99 7.41 -0.10
C PHE A 118 -2.91 8.49 -0.25
N PHE A 119 -3.26 9.59 -0.92
CA PHE A 119 -2.54 10.81 -0.67
C PHE A 119 -2.79 11.13 0.80
N ILE A 120 -1.83 10.78 1.64
CA ILE A 120 -1.54 11.62 2.79
C ILE A 120 -1.15 12.93 2.13
N SER A 121 -2.12 13.83 1.91
CA SER A 121 -1.81 15.25 1.78
C SER A 121 -0.84 15.52 2.92
N PRO A 122 0.28 16.25 2.69
CA PRO A 122 1.13 16.64 3.81
C PRO A 122 0.19 17.10 4.91
N ILE A 123 0.33 16.49 6.10
CA ILE A 123 -0.35 16.94 7.30
C ILE A 123 0.05 18.41 7.35
N LYS A 124 -0.83 19.27 6.86
CA LYS A 124 -0.63 20.69 6.93
C LYS A 124 -0.65 20.94 8.43
N LYS A 125 0.55 21.11 8.99
CA LYS A 125 0.72 22.01 10.14
C LYS A 125 0.35 23.40 9.64
N GLU A 126 -0.94 23.65 9.44
CA GLU A 126 -1.49 25.00 9.33
C GLU A 126 -2.35 25.19 10.58
N THR A 127 -1.64 25.60 11.63
CA THR A 127 -1.98 26.64 12.59
C THR A 127 -3.41 27.18 12.47
N TYR A 128 -4.24 26.90 13.47
CA TYR A 128 -5.41 27.70 13.76
C TYR A 128 -4.94 29.02 14.41
N PHE A 129 -5.25 30.16 13.78
CA PHE A 129 -5.44 31.43 14.49
C PHE A 129 -6.93 31.57 14.79
#